data_AF-A0A950Z8E1-F1
#
_entry.id   AF-A0A950Z8E1-F1
#
_cell.length_a   1.000
_cell.length_b   1.000
_cell.length_c   1.000
_cell.angle_alpha   90.00
_cell.angle_beta   90.00
_cell.angle_gamma   90.00
#
_symmetry.space_group_name_H-M   'P 1'
#
loop_
_entity.id
_entity.type
_entity.pdbx_description
1 polymer ?
#
loop_
_entity_poly.entity_id
_entity_poly.type
_entity_poly.pdbx_seq_one_letter_code
_entity_poly.pdbx_strand_id
1 'polypeptide(L)'
;MELLSPELRAKLRDLTPGNFCQHRSWGFGRVQRFDPALGQIVIDFDRKANHPMQIAYAAESLTPIPAQHLLSQIASDKDAFIQKMKKEPASILRLHAESFGDQATLERLEAELADKVLPHAEYKKWLSSAKRGSKKDPQLVLPTRKNEPVRIREGN
;
A
#
# COMPACT_ATOMS: atom_id res chain seq x y z
N MET A 1 24.09 -12.96 -12.98
CA MET A 1 23.14 -13.04 -11.85
C MET A 1 23.75 -13.65 -10.57
N GLU A 2 24.98 -14.19 -10.59
CA GLU A 2 25.62 -14.83 -9.42
C GLU A 2 26.14 -13.89 -8.32
N LEU A 3 26.20 -12.58 -8.55
CA LEU A 3 26.79 -11.60 -7.60
C LEU A 3 25.80 -10.97 -6.61
N LEU A 4 24.51 -11.33 -6.65
CA LEU A 4 23.51 -10.82 -5.69
C LEU A 4 23.38 -11.75 -4.49
N SER A 5 23.29 -11.17 -3.29
CA SER A 5 23.04 -11.92 -2.05
C SER A 5 21.68 -12.64 -2.11
N PRO A 6 21.49 -13.74 -1.35
CA PRO A 6 20.22 -14.46 -1.31
C PRO A 6 19.02 -13.57 -0.95
N GLU A 7 19.22 -12.59 -0.07
CA GLU A 7 18.19 -11.63 0.35
C GLU A 7 17.76 -10.70 -0.78
N LEU A 8 18.72 -10.17 -1.55
CA LEU A 8 18.44 -9.32 -2.71
C LEU A 8 17.71 -10.11 -3.80
N ARG A 9 18.06 -11.39 -3.98
CA ARG A 9 17.33 -12.28 -4.89
C ARG A 9 15.90 -12.56 -4.42
N ALA A 10 15.68 -12.70 -3.12
CA ALA A 10 14.35 -12.88 -2.56
C ALA A 10 13.47 -11.66 -2.84
N LYS A 11 13.97 -10.44 -2.57
CA LYS A 11 13.24 -9.20 -2.89
C LYS A 11 12.86 -9.09 -4.36
N LEU A 12 13.74 -9.50 -5.27
CA LEU A 12 13.45 -9.47 -6.72
C LEU A 12 12.31 -10.42 -7.12
N ARG A 13 12.07 -11.50 -6.37
CA ARG A 13 10.93 -12.41 -6.63
C ARG A 13 9.59 -11.74 -6.36
N ASP A 14 9.55 -10.77 -5.47
CA ASP A 14 8.33 -10.01 -5.16
C ASP A 14 8.11 -8.83 -6.12
N LEU A 15 9.14 -8.47 -6.90
CA LEU A 15 9.12 -7.38 -7.89
C LEU A 15 8.74 -7.90 -9.29
N THR A 16 7.68 -8.67 -9.41
CA THR A 16 7.18 -9.15 -10.72
C THR A 16 6.35 -8.07 -11.44
N PRO A 17 6.27 -8.10 -12.78
CA PRO A 17 5.36 -7.23 -13.54
C PRO A 17 3.94 -7.27 -12.97
N GLY A 18 3.35 -6.10 -12.79
CA GLY A 18 2.04 -5.93 -12.17
C GLY A 18 2.08 -5.72 -10.65
N ASN A 19 3.13 -6.16 -9.95
CA ASN A 19 3.29 -5.90 -8.52
C ASN A 19 3.73 -4.46 -8.25
N PHE A 20 3.66 -4.08 -6.98
CA PHE A 20 3.94 -2.73 -6.52
C PHE A 20 5.15 -2.68 -5.61
N CYS A 21 5.80 -1.53 -5.57
CA CYS A 21 6.96 -1.28 -4.73
C CYS A 21 6.99 0.17 -4.25
N GLN A 22 7.71 0.41 -3.16
CA GLN A 22 8.01 1.74 -2.65
C GLN A 22 9.47 2.08 -2.92
N HIS A 23 9.73 3.28 -3.43
CA HIS A 23 11.05 3.89 -3.46
C HIS A 23 11.09 5.14 -2.58
N ARG A 24 12.20 5.37 -1.88
CA ARG A 24 12.35 6.52 -0.96
C ARG A 24 12.18 7.87 -1.66
N SER A 25 12.74 8.02 -2.86
CA SER A 25 12.76 9.30 -3.58
C SER A 25 11.60 9.47 -4.56
N TRP A 26 11.12 8.37 -5.15
CA TRP A 26 10.15 8.42 -6.25
C TRP A 26 8.73 8.03 -5.85
N GLY A 27 8.56 7.46 -4.65
CA GLY A 27 7.26 7.13 -4.11
C GLY A 27 6.83 5.71 -4.46
N PHE A 28 5.51 5.49 -4.46
CA PHE A 28 4.87 4.26 -4.87
C PHE A 28 5.09 4.05 -6.37
N GLY A 29 5.24 2.79 -6.79
CA GLY A 29 5.37 2.46 -8.19
C GLY A 29 4.90 1.07 -8.54
N ARG A 30 4.56 0.88 -9.81
CA ARG A 30 4.14 -0.40 -10.39
C ARG A 30 5.23 -0.94 -11.30
N VAL A 31 5.63 -2.18 -11.07
CA VAL A 31 6.59 -2.87 -11.93
C VAL A 31 5.94 -3.12 -13.29
N GLN A 32 6.54 -2.61 -14.35
CA GLN A 32 6.02 -2.80 -15.70
C GLN A 32 6.64 -3.99 -16.40
N ARG A 33 7.97 -4.07 -16.41
CA ARG A 33 8.69 -5.16 -17.08
C ARG A 33 10.13 -5.26 -16.60
N PHE A 34 10.71 -6.42 -16.84
CA PHE A 34 12.16 -6.59 -16.87
C PHE A 34 12.67 -6.42 -18.30
N ASP A 35 13.85 -5.84 -18.42
CA ASP A 35 14.65 -5.82 -19.64
C ASP A 35 15.91 -6.67 -19.38
N PRO A 36 15.88 -7.98 -19.70
CA PRO A 36 17.01 -8.87 -19.48
C PRO A 36 18.23 -8.53 -20.34
N ALA A 37 18.02 -7.91 -21.51
CA ALA A 37 19.10 -7.54 -22.42
C ALA A 37 19.95 -6.40 -21.83
N LEU A 38 19.30 -5.48 -21.10
CA LEU A 38 19.96 -4.35 -20.44
C LEU A 38 20.24 -4.58 -18.95
N GLY A 39 19.77 -5.68 -18.38
CA GLY A 39 19.88 -5.96 -16.94
C GLY A 39 19.06 -4.99 -16.07
N GLN A 40 17.93 -4.52 -16.59
CA GLN A 40 17.12 -3.46 -15.99
C GLN A 40 15.72 -3.94 -15.61
N ILE A 41 15.12 -3.21 -14.67
CA ILE A 41 13.69 -3.25 -14.39
C ILE A 41 13.10 -1.88 -14.70
N VAL A 42 11.91 -1.85 -15.29
CA VAL A 42 11.20 -0.62 -15.63
C VAL A 42 9.98 -0.51 -14.73
N ILE A 43 9.86 0.62 -14.05
CA ILE A 43 8.82 0.86 -13.03
C ILE A 43 8.17 2.21 -13.32
N ASP A 44 6.85 2.24 -13.21
CA ASP A 44 6.07 3.47 -13.22
C ASP A 44 5.88 3.96 -11.79
N PHE A 45 6.68 4.94 -11.38
CA PHE A 45 6.51 5.62 -10.10
C PHE A 45 5.56 6.81 -10.23
N ASP A 46 4.83 7.13 -9.15
CA ASP A 46 3.93 8.29 -9.09
C ASP A 46 4.60 9.61 -9.52
N ARG A 47 5.88 9.78 -9.17
CA ARG A 47 6.65 10.99 -9.49
C ARG A 47 7.51 10.85 -10.75
N LYS A 48 7.64 9.64 -11.30
CA LYS A 48 8.55 9.32 -12.41
C LYS A 48 8.12 8.06 -13.14
N ALA A 49 7.26 8.23 -14.14
CA ALA A 49 6.79 7.13 -14.99
C ALA A 49 7.89 6.60 -15.91
N ASN A 50 7.74 5.34 -16.33
CA ASN A 50 8.59 4.58 -17.25
C ASN A 50 10.08 4.68 -16.91
N HIS A 51 10.42 4.53 -15.63
CA HIS A 51 11.79 4.72 -15.17
C HIS A 51 12.59 3.40 -15.21
N PRO A 52 13.63 3.29 -16.05
CA PRO A 52 14.54 2.15 -16.02
C PRO A 52 15.55 2.29 -14.88
N MET A 53 15.82 1.19 -14.19
CA MET A 53 16.88 1.09 -13.18
C MET A 53 17.56 -0.27 -13.21
N GLN A 54 18.83 -0.32 -12.80
CA GLN A 54 19.61 -1.56 -12.75
C GLN A 54 19.03 -2.52 -11.72
N ILE A 55 18.94 -3.82 -12.06
CA ILE A 55 18.32 -4.84 -11.18
C ILE A 55 18.99 -4.88 -9.79
N ALA A 56 20.31 -4.74 -9.72
CA ALA A 56 21.03 -4.70 -8.46
C ALA A 56 20.59 -3.51 -7.59
N TYR A 57 20.51 -2.32 -8.18
CA TYR A 57 20.05 -1.12 -7.48
C TYR A 57 18.58 -1.21 -7.08
N ALA A 58 17.73 -1.82 -7.92
CA ALA A 58 16.33 -2.07 -7.58
C ALA A 58 16.20 -2.98 -6.36
N ALA A 59 16.96 -4.06 -6.28
CA ALA A 59 16.92 -4.98 -5.15
C ALA A 59 17.31 -4.30 -3.82
N GLU A 60 18.22 -3.34 -3.87
CA GLU A 60 18.69 -2.58 -2.69
C GLU A 60 17.73 -1.45 -2.30
N SER A 61 17.23 -0.69 -3.27
CA SER A 61 16.51 0.57 -3.04
C SER A 61 14.99 0.44 -2.97
N LEU A 62 14.43 -0.67 -3.46
CA LEU A 62 12.99 -0.90 -3.46
C LEU A 62 12.55 -1.75 -2.27
N THR A 63 11.39 -1.38 -1.73
CA THR A 63 10.64 -2.20 -0.79
C THR A 63 9.43 -2.75 -1.53
N PRO A 64 9.33 -4.07 -1.79
CA PRO A 64 8.14 -4.68 -2.36
C PRO A 64 6.91 -4.38 -1.49
N ILE A 65 5.78 -4.12 -2.13
CA ILE A 65 4.51 -3.89 -1.44
C ILE A 65 3.61 -5.09 -1.70
N PRO A 66 3.13 -5.78 -0.64
CA PRO A 66 2.30 -6.97 -0.81
C PRO A 66 0.95 -6.64 -1.46
N ALA A 67 0.34 -7.65 -2.10
CA ALA A 67 -0.97 -7.49 -2.74
C ALA A 67 -2.06 -7.08 -1.74
N GLN A 68 -1.94 -7.52 -0.48
CA GLN A 68 -2.85 -7.17 0.62
C GLN A 68 -2.51 -5.81 1.27
N HIS A 69 -1.70 -4.96 0.64
CA HIS A 69 -1.50 -3.59 1.10
C HIS A 69 -2.59 -2.67 0.54
N LEU A 70 -2.99 -1.65 1.32
CA LEU A 70 -4.03 -0.67 0.95
C LEU A 70 -3.76 -0.05 -0.43
N LEU A 71 -2.54 0.46 -0.65
CA LEU A 71 -2.15 1.07 -1.92
C LEU A 71 -2.20 0.08 -3.09
N SER A 72 -1.77 -1.16 -2.89
CA SER A 72 -1.84 -2.21 -3.91
C SER A 72 -3.29 -2.50 -4.30
N GLN A 73 -4.21 -2.58 -3.34
CA GLN A 73 -5.63 -2.81 -3.60
C GLN A 73 -6.26 -1.67 -4.40
N ILE A 74 -5.97 -0.42 -4.02
CA ILE A 74 -6.46 0.78 -4.74
C ILE A 74 -5.93 0.83 -6.17
N ALA A 75 -4.63 0.56 -6.35
CA ALA A 75 -3.97 0.64 -7.65
C ALA A 75 -4.30 -0.54 -8.57
N SER A 76 -4.68 -1.69 -8.02
CA SER A 76 -5.07 -2.88 -8.80
C SER A 76 -6.46 -2.73 -9.40
N ASP A 77 -7.46 -2.44 -8.55
CA ASP A 77 -8.85 -2.25 -8.97
C ASP A 77 -9.56 -1.30 -8.00
N LYS A 78 -9.61 -0.04 -8.43
CA LYS A 78 -10.22 1.05 -7.66
C LYS A 78 -11.72 0.84 -7.44
N ASP A 79 -12.44 0.33 -8.45
CA ASP A 79 -13.89 0.17 -8.38
C ASP A 79 -14.25 -0.98 -7.44
N ALA A 80 -13.55 -2.12 -7.53
CA ALA A 80 -13.69 -3.21 -6.57
C ALA A 80 -13.35 -2.77 -5.15
N PHE A 81 -12.31 -1.95 -4.98
CA PHE A 81 -11.96 -1.38 -3.68
C PHE A 81 -13.06 -0.48 -3.11
N ILE A 82 -13.66 0.40 -3.93
CA ILE A 82 -14.81 1.23 -3.52
C ILE A 82 -16.01 0.36 -3.11
N GLN A 83 -16.27 -0.74 -3.82
CA GLN A 83 -17.34 -1.67 -3.43
C GLN A 83 -17.03 -2.36 -2.10
N LYS A 84 -15.78 -2.76 -1.87
CA LYS A 84 -15.34 -3.33 -0.59
C LYS A 84 -15.48 -2.31 0.55
N MET A 85 -15.14 -1.04 0.32
CA MET A 85 -15.34 0.04 1.29
C MET A 85 -16.80 0.21 1.71
N LYS A 86 -17.75 0.01 0.78
CA LYS A 86 -19.19 0.10 1.06
C LYS A 86 -19.72 -1.12 1.82
N LYS A 87 -19.29 -2.33 1.44
CA LYS A 87 -19.74 -3.59 2.04
C LYS A 87 -19.15 -3.80 3.44
N GLU A 88 -17.85 -3.56 3.59
CA GLU A 88 -17.09 -3.93 4.79
C GLU A 88 -16.16 -2.79 5.22
N PRO A 89 -16.71 -1.65 5.67
CA PRO A 89 -15.92 -0.45 5.96
C PRO A 89 -14.89 -0.64 7.08
N ALA A 90 -15.18 -1.50 8.07
CA ALA A 90 -14.24 -1.81 9.15
C ALA A 90 -13.00 -2.60 8.65
N SER A 91 -13.17 -3.46 7.64
CA SER A 91 -12.06 -4.25 7.06
C SER A 91 -10.97 -3.36 6.46
N ILE A 92 -11.34 -2.19 5.96
CA ILE A 92 -10.40 -1.22 5.36
C ILE A 92 -9.56 -0.54 6.44
N LEU A 93 -10.11 -0.28 7.62
CA LEU A 93 -9.35 0.27 8.75
C LEU A 93 -8.32 -0.74 9.27
N ARG A 94 -8.69 -2.03 9.29
CA ARG A 94 -7.77 -3.13 9.57
C ARG A 94 -6.68 -3.21 8.49
N LEU A 95 -7.07 -3.25 7.22
CA LEU A 95 -6.14 -3.24 6.08
C LEU A 95 -5.15 -2.07 6.15
N HIS A 96 -5.63 -0.88 6.49
CA HIS A 96 -4.80 0.32 6.68
C HIS A 96 -3.78 0.15 7.82
N ALA A 97 -4.21 -0.41 8.96
CA ALA A 97 -3.33 -0.71 10.08
C ALA A 97 -2.26 -1.76 9.71
N GLU A 98 -2.63 -2.83 9.00
CA GLU A 98 -1.70 -3.86 8.50
C GLU A 98 -0.72 -3.29 7.48
N SER A 99 -1.17 -2.34 6.65
CA SER A 99 -0.39 -1.76 5.57
C SER A 99 0.69 -0.80 6.08
N PHE A 100 0.34 0.08 7.03
CA PHE A 100 1.22 1.18 7.42
C PHE A 100 1.73 1.10 8.87
N GLY A 101 1.26 0.15 9.68
CA GLY A 101 1.69 -0.02 11.06
C GLY A 101 1.58 1.27 11.88
N ASP A 102 2.68 1.73 12.47
CA ASP A 102 2.72 2.99 13.24
C ASP A 102 2.44 4.25 12.41
N GLN A 103 2.50 4.17 11.08
CA GLN A 103 2.12 5.26 10.19
C GLN A 103 0.65 5.20 9.76
N ALA A 104 -0.13 4.24 10.25
CA ALA A 104 -1.54 4.05 9.92
C ALA A 104 -2.46 5.06 10.62
N THR A 105 -2.14 6.35 10.53
CA THR A 105 -2.96 7.43 11.13
C THR A 105 -4.22 7.69 10.31
N LEU A 106 -5.21 8.33 10.92
CA LEU A 106 -6.42 8.74 10.20
C LEU A 106 -6.14 9.86 9.20
N GLU A 107 -5.14 10.71 9.47
CA GLU A 107 -4.66 11.73 8.54
C GLU A 107 -4.04 11.10 7.29
N ARG A 108 -3.26 10.02 7.45
CA ARG A 108 -2.72 9.28 6.30
C ARG A 108 -3.85 8.60 5.52
N LEU A 109 -4.79 7.95 6.20
CA LEU A 109 -5.93 7.33 5.54
C LEU A 109 -6.72 8.35 4.70
N GLU A 110 -6.92 9.56 5.25
CA GLU A 110 -7.57 10.66 4.54
C GLU A 110 -6.76 11.08 3.31
N ALA A 111 -5.45 11.24 3.44
CA ALA A 111 -4.58 11.61 2.32
C ALA A 111 -4.54 10.55 1.19
N GLU A 112 -4.74 9.26 1.51
CA GLU A 112 -4.77 8.19 0.50
C GLU A 112 -6.14 7.93 -0.11
N LEU A 113 -7.24 8.22 0.61
CA LEU A 113 -8.59 7.91 0.17
C LEU A 113 -9.39 9.12 -0.30
N ALA A 114 -9.28 10.26 0.40
CA ALA A 114 -10.03 11.45 0.06
C ALA A 114 -9.49 12.06 -1.24
N ASP A 115 -10.40 12.38 -2.16
CA ASP A 115 -10.18 12.96 -3.48
C ASP A 115 -9.35 12.09 -4.45
N LYS A 116 -8.64 11.07 -3.97
CA LYS A 116 -8.00 10.03 -4.77
C LYS A 116 -8.95 8.88 -5.08
N VAL A 117 -9.70 8.40 -4.10
CA VAL A 117 -10.59 7.22 -4.23
C VAL A 117 -12.06 7.61 -4.25
N LEU A 118 -12.46 8.48 -3.32
CA LEU A 118 -13.82 8.98 -3.19
C LEU A 118 -13.81 10.48 -2.87
N PRO A 119 -14.86 11.23 -3.23
CA PRO A 119 -14.98 12.63 -2.87
C PRO A 119 -14.84 12.84 -1.36
N HIS A 120 -14.16 13.92 -0.96
CA HIS A 120 -13.92 14.23 0.46
C HIS A 120 -15.17 14.17 1.36
N ALA A 121 -16.32 14.63 0.86
CA ALA A 121 -17.60 14.58 1.59
C ALA A 121 -18.09 13.14 1.84
N GLU A 122 -17.90 12.24 0.86
CA GLU A 122 -18.23 10.82 1.00
C GLU A 122 -17.25 10.12 1.94
N TYR A 123 -15.97 10.49 1.89
CA TYR A 123 -14.94 9.95 2.78
C TYR A 123 -15.30 10.18 4.26
N LYS A 124 -15.71 11.40 4.63
CA LYS A 124 -16.12 11.70 6.03
C LYS A 124 -17.32 10.86 6.49
N LYS A 125 -18.31 10.66 5.60
CA LYS A 125 -19.48 9.81 5.88
C LYS A 125 -19.06 8.35 6.04
N TRP A 126 -18.23 7.86 5.12
CA TRP A 126 -17.69 6.51 5.15
C TRP A 126 -16.86 6.24 6.41
N LEU A 127 -15.93 7.14 6.76
CA LEU A 127 -15.08 7.02 7.93
C LEU A 127 -15.90 6.93 9.22
N SER A 128 -16.97 7.73 9.33
CA SER A 128 -17.89 7.66 10.47
C SER A 128 -18.58 6.29 10.58
N SER A 129 -18.95 5.69 9.45
CA SER A 129 -19.51 4.34 9.40
C SER A 129 -18.47 3.27 9.76
N ALA A 130 -17.26 3.37 9.19
CA ALA A 130 -16.14 2.48 9.47
C ALA A 130 -15.76 2.49 10.96
N LYS A 131 -15.72 3.69 11.58
CA LYS A 131 -15.47 3.85 13.02
C LYS A 131 -16.56 3.24 13.90
N ARG A 132 -17.82 3.26 13.47
CA ARG A 132 -18.91 2.59 14.20
C ARG A 132 -18.84 1.08 14.04
N GLY A 133 -18.55 0.59 12.84
CA GLY A 133 -18.44 -0.84 12.54
C GLY A 133 -17.27 -1.51 13.26
N SER A 134 -16.13 -0.83 13.32
CA SER A 134 -14.92 -1.30 14.01
C SER A 134 -15.08 -1.47 15.51
N LYS A 135 -16.03 -0.78 16.16
CA LYS A 135 -16.35 -1.05 17.58
C LYS A 135 -16.82 -2.49 17.83
N LYS A 136 -17.29 -3.19 16.79
CA LYS A 136 -17.68 -4.61 16.86
C LYS A 136 -16.50 -5.55 16.69
N ASP A 137 -15.36 -5.06 16.23
CA ASP A 137 -14.13 -5.82 16.07
C ASP A 137 -13.22 -5.54 17.28
N PRO A 138 -13.16 -6.43 18.28
CA PRO A 138 -12.39 -6.19 19.51
C PRO A 138 -10.88 -6.11 19.29
N GLN A 139 -10.39 -6.57 18.13
CA GLN A 139 -8.97 -6.47 17.79
C GLN A 139 -8.63 -5.08 17.21
N LEU A 140 -9.58 -4.37 16.61
CA LEU A 140 -9.29 -3.09 15.98
C LEU A 140 -9.38 -1.94 16.99
N VAL A 141 -8.23 -1.33 17.29
CA VAL A 141 -8.11 -0.20 18.20
C VAL A 141 -8.03 1.08 17.39
N LEU A 142 -9.11 1.87 17.47
CA LEU A 142 -9.13 3.18 16.89
C LEU A 142 -8.40 4.19 17.78
N PRO A 143 -7.64 5.12 17.17
CA PRO A 143 -7.00 6.17 17.92
C PRO A 143 -8.02 7.20 18.43
N THR A 144 -7.69 7.85 19.54
CA THR A 144 -8.49 8.97 20.07
C THR A 144 -8.18 10.27 19.33
N ARG A 145 -6.93 10.42 18.88
CA ARG A 145 -6.46 11.57 18.09
C ARG A 145 -6.19 11.16 16.65
N LYS A 146 -6.48 12.03 15.69
CA LYS A 146 -6.31 11.73 14.25
C LYS A 146 -4.87 11.44 13.81
N ASN A 147 -3.88 11.92 14.58
CA ASN A 147 -2.45 11.73 14.36
C ASN A 147 -1.89 10.46 15.02
N GLU A 148 -2.69 9.76 15.82
CA GLU A 148 -2.32 8.46 16.39
C GLU A 148 -2.67 7.35 15.38
N PRO A 149 -1.89 6.24 15.34
CA PRO A 149 -2.15 5.15 14.43
C PRO A 149 -3.36 4.31 14.85
N VAL A 150 -4.09 3.81 13.84
CA VAL A 150 -5.01 2.69 14.00
C VAL A 150 -4.18 1.44 14.24
N ARG A 151 -4.51 0.67 15.29
CA ARG A 151 -3.75 -0.52 15.68
C ARG A 151 -4.64 -1.75 15.66
N ILE A 152 -4.03 -2.90 15.42
CA ILE A 152 -4.67 -4.21 15.61
C ILE A 152 -4.03 -4.82 16.84
N ARG A 153 -4.85 -5.17 17.83
CA ARG A 153 -4.45 -6.03 18.94
C ARG A 153 -4.35 -7.44 18.40
N GLU A 154 -3.15 -7.98 18.33
CA GLU A 154 -2.98 -9.42 18.22
C GLU A 154 -3.51 -10.03 19.52
N GLY A 155 -4.51 -10.90 19.39
CA GLY A 155 -5.03 -11.65 20.51
C GLY A 155 -3.94 -12.60 21.00
N ASN A 156 -3.50 -12.40 22.23
CA ASN A 156 -2.62 -13.33 22.95
C ASN A 156 -3.39 -14.61 23.32
#